data_AF-A0A2V5P011-F1
#
_entry.id   AF-A0A2V5P011-F1
#
_cell.length_a   1.000
_cell.length_b   1.000
_cell.length_c   1.000
_cell.angle_alpha   90.00
_cell.angle_beta   90.00
_cell.angle_gamma   90.00
#
_symmetry.space_group_name_H-M   'P 1'
#
loop_
_entity.id
_entity.type
_entity.pdbx_description
1 polymer ?
#
loop_
_entity_poly.entity_id
_entity_poly.type
_entity_poly.pdbx_seq_one_letter_code
_entity_poly.pdbx_strand_id
1 'polypeptide(L)'
;METRQQKFERVLSREPFKGLKTILDSLSADREALCEGVNGTNSYAELLARLGYRITLTQQIHVQDAFSRVGPAGGIRSVLPYYDIPTQSSLPTLVNLDSTVTTTPKSAEFFNEMRAALKTQLSAQV
;
A
#
# COMPACT_ATOMS: atom_id res chain seq x y z
N MET A 1 -23.66 16.43 -3.25
CA MET A 1 -23.15 15.70 -2.07
C MET A 1 -22.03 14.79 -2.52
N GLU A 2 -20.90 14.78 -1.80
CA GLU A 2 -19.79 13.87 -2.07
C GLU A 2 -20.08 12.51 -1.41
N THR A 3 -19.94 11.41 -2.15
CA THR A 3 -20.06 10.06 -1.58
C THR A 3 -18.82 9.70 -0.76
N ARG A 4 -18.94 8.73 0.15
CA ARG A 4 -17.80 8.23 0.95
C ARG A 4 -16.62 7.78 0.08
N GLN A 5 -16.92 7.13 -1.06
CA GLN A 5 -15.91 6.68 -2.02
C GLN A 5 -15.21 7.85 -2.73
N GLN A 6 -15.96 8.86 -3.16
CA GLN A 6 -15.38 10.08 -3.75
C GLN A 6 -14.48 10.82 -2.76
N LYS A 7 -14.91 10.95 -1.49
CA LYS A 7 -14.09 11.52 -0.42
C LYS A 7 -12.81 10.71 -0.22
N PHE A 8 -12.91 9.38 -0.18
CA PHE A 8 -11.77 8.49 -0.05
C PHE A 8 -10.75 8.70 -1.17
N GLU A 9 -11.19 8.63 -2.43
CA GLU A 9 -10.30 8.80 -3.58
C GLU A 9 -9.67 10.20 -3.60
N ARG A 10 -10.45 11.25 -3.27
CA ARG A 10 -9.96 12.62 -3.19
C ARG A 10 -8.87 12.79 -2.13
N VAL A 11 -9.03 12.19 -0.95
CA VAL A 11 -8.02 12.28 0.13
C VAL A 11 -6.81 11.42 -0.22
N LEU A 12 -7.01 10.18 -0.68
CA LEU A 12 -5.95 9.25 -1.06
C LEU A 12 -5.08 9.78 -2.22
N SER A 13 -5.63 10.64 -3.09
CA SER A 13 -4.89 11.26 -4.19
C SER A 13 -4.03 12.47 -3.78
N ARG A 14 -4.07 12.90 -2.52
CA ARG A 14 -3.23 14.01 -2.02
C ARG A 14 -1.87 13.50 -1.56
N GLU A 15 -0.87 14.37 -1.63
CA GLU A 15 0.35 14.18 -0.84
C GLU A 15 -0.01 14.17 0.65
N PRO A 16 0.58 13.28 1.48
CA PRO A 16 1.71 12.38 1.19
C PRO A 16 1.30 10.95 0.74
N PHE A 17 0.03 10.71 0.38
CA PHE A 17 -0.50 9.36 0.23
C PHE A 17 -0.21 8.68 -1.12
N LYS A 18 0.53 9.32 -2.02
CA LYS A 18 0.78 8.81 -3.38
C LYS A 18 1.39 7.40 -3.41
N GLY A 19 2.35 7.13 -2.51
CA GLY A 19 2.94 5.80 -2.38
C GLY A 19 1.91 4.75 -1.92
N LEU A 20 1.14 5.07 -0.87
CA LEU A 20 0.09 4.21 -0.36
C LEU A 20 -0.99 3.96 -1.42
N LYS A 21 -1.42 5.01 -2.14
CA LYS A 21 -2.39 4.90 -3.24
C LYS A 21 -1.93 3.90 -4.29
N THR A 22 -0.69 4.03 -4.74
CA THR A 22 -0.13 3.15 -5.78
C THR A 22 -0.17 1.68 -5.34
N ILE A 23 0.10 1.42 -4.06
CA ILE A 23 -0.01 0.07 -3.49
C ILE A 23 -1.46 -0.40 -3.47
N LEU A 24 -2.38 0.39 -2.92
CA LEU A 24 -3.79 0.01 -2.83
C LEU A 24 -4.41 -0.22 -4.22
N ASP A 25 -4.08 0.62 -5.20
CA ASP A 25 -4.48 0.49 -6.61
C ASP A 25 -3.97 -0.83 -7.22
N SER A 26 -2.76 -1.28 -6.84
CA SER A 26 -2.20 -2.56 -7.31
C SER A 26 -2.84 -3.76 -6.62
N LEU A 27 -3.30 -3.62 -5.36
CA LEU A 27 -3.84 -4.73 -4.57
C LEU A 27 -5.30 -5.05 -4.87
N SER A 28 -6.12 -4.04 -5.14
CA SER A 28 -7.55 -4.20 -5.43
C SER A 28 -8.08 -3.08 -6.32
N ALA A 29 -8.92 -3.45 -7.30
CA ALA A 29 -9.71 -2.49 -8.08
C ALA A 29 -10.99 -2.04 -7.34
N ASP A 30 -11.39 -2.78 -6.30
CA ASP A 30 -12.60 -2.51 -5.53
C ASP A 30 -12.35 -1.38 -4.51
N ARG A 31 -12.87 -0.19 -4.85
CA ARG A 31 -12.75 1.02 -4.03
C ARG A 31 -13.56 0.95 -2.74
N GLU A 32 -14.65 0.21 -2.75
CA GLU A 32 -15.47 0.03 -1.56
C GLU A 32 -14.72 -0.83 -0.55
N ALA A 33 -14.19 -1.98 -0.99
CA ALA A 33 -13.35 -2.84 -0.16
C ALA A 33 -12.12 -2.11 0.40
N LEU A 34 -11.46 -1.26 -0.40
CA LEU A 34 -10.34 -0.44 0.07
C LEU A 34 -10.78 0.59 1.12
N CYS A 35 -11.87 1.30 0.89
CA CYS A 35 -12.39 2.30 1.82
C CYS A 35 -12.81 1.66 3.15
N GLU A 36 -13.52 0.54 3.10
CA GLU A 36 -13.90 -0.23 4.28
C GLU A 36 -12.69 -0.80 5.00
N GLY A 37 -11.73 -1.35 4.25
CA GLY A 37 -10.49 -1.88 4.78
C GLY A 37 -9.73 -0.82 5.57
N VAL A 38 -9.47 0.35 4.97
CA VAL A 38 -8.75 1.44 5.64
C VAL A 38 -9.47 1.91 6.89
N ASN A 39 -10.80 1.97 6.91
CA ASN A 39 -11.55 2.41 8.08
C ASN A 39 -11.66 1.33 9.16
N GLY A 40 -11.75 0.05 8.76
CA GLY A 40 -12.04 -1.08 9.64
C GLY A 40 -10.81 -1.79 10.22
N THR A 41 -9.60 -1.44 9.80
CA THR A 41 -8.36 -2.04 10.35
C THR A 41 -7.62 -1.07 11.26
N ASN A 42 -6.60 -1.55 11.97
CA ASN A 42 -5.74 -0.74 12.84
C ASN A 42 -4.28 -0.73 12.39
N SER A 43 -3.89 -1.69 11.54
CA SER A 43 -2.55 -1.74 10.96
C SER A 43 -2.56 -1.95 9.45
N TYR A 44 -1.42 -1.65 8.80
CA TYR A 44 -1.18 -1.97 7.41
C TYR A 44 -1.21 -3.48 7.14
N ALA A 45 -0.65 -4.30 8.04
CA ALA A 45 -0.72 -5.75 7.93
C ALA A 45 -2.16 -6.28 7.98
N GLU A 46 -3.00 -5.75 8.88
CA GLU A 46 -4.43 -6.10 8.92
C GLU A 46 -5.17 -5.64 7.67
N LEU A 47 -4.85 -4.46 7.11
CA LEU A 47 -5.41 -4.00 5.84
C LEU A 47 -5.09 -4.98 4.72
N LEU A 48 -3.82 -5.39 4.59
CA LEU A 48 -3.41 -6.37 3.59
C LEU A 48 -4.16 -7.71 3.78
N ALA A 49 -4.26 -8.20 5.02
CA ALA A 49 -4.98 -9.43 5.33
C ALA A 49 -6.46 -9.35 4.95
N ARG A 50 -7.12 -8.21 5.22
CA ARG A 50 -8.52 -7.97 4.83
C ARG A 50 -8.71 -7.91 3.32
N LEU A 51 -7.68 -7.50 2.57
CA LEU A 51 -7.66 -7.54 1.10
C LEU A 51 -7.24 -8.91 0.55
N GLY A 52 -7.02 -9.92 1.40
CA GLY A 52 -6.65 -11.28 1.00
C GLY A 52 -5.14 -11.51 0.80
N TYR A 53 -4.29 -10.58 1.25
CA TYR A 53 -2.84 -10.68 1.13
C TYR A 53 -2.16 -11.00 2.46
N ARG A 54 -1.14 -11.87 2.42
CA ARG A 54 -0.24 -12.11 3.55
C ARG A 54 1.01 -11.25 3.40
N ILE A 55 1.44 -10.58 4.47
CA ILE A 55 2.68 -9.81 4.47
C ILE A 55 3.89 -10.71 4.69
N THR A 56 4.96 -10.48 3.95
CA THR A 56 6.27 -11.12 4.14
C THR A 56 7.32 -10.03 4.30
N LEU A 57 8.02 -10.04 5.43
CA LEU A 57 9.07 -9.07 5.71
C LEU A 57 10.43 -9.62 5.27
N THR A 58 11.19 -8.81 4.54
CA THR A 58 12.59 -9.10 4.18
C THR A 58 13.47 -7.93 4.60
N GLN A 59 14.74 -8.20 4.92
CA GLN A 59 15.69 -7.16 5.33
C GLN A 59 15.95 -6.14 4.21
N GLN A 60 15.98 -6.60 2.96
CA GLN A 60 16.30 -5.77 1.80
C GLN A 60 15.57 -6.24 0.54
N ILE A 61 15.33 -5.29 -0.37
CA ILE A 61 14.79 -5.54 -1.71
C ILE A 61 15.65 -4.76 -2.70
N HIS A 62 16.30 -5.49 -3.62
CA HIS A 62 16.98 -4.88 -4.76
C HIS A 62 15.96 -4.65 -5.88
N VAL A 63 15.53 -3.40 -6.05
CA VAL A 63 14.44 -3.03 -6.98
C VAL A 63 14.71 -3.49 -8.42
N GLN A 64 15.95 -3.36 -8.89
CA GLN A 64 16.32 -3.79 -10.23
C GLN A 64 16.20 -5.31 -10.43
N ASP A 65 16.65 -6.11 -9.46
CA ASP A 65 16.48 -7.57 -9.46
C ASP A 65 14.99 -7.94 -9.44
N ALA A 66 14.21 -7.28 -8.57
CA ALA A 66 12.78 -7.51 -8.49
C ALA A 66 12.07 -7.25 -9.84
N PHE A 67 12.45 -6.20 -10.58
CA PHE A 67 11.90 -5.95 -11.93
C PHE A 67 12.21 -7.09 -12.91
N SER A 68 13.40 -7.70 -12.84
CA SER A 68 13.77 -8.82 -13.71
C SER A 68 12.95 -10.10 -13.44
N ARG A 69 12.30 -10.17 -12.29
CA ARG A 69 11.49 -11.30 -11.82
C ARG A 69 9.98 -11.07 -11.95
N VAL A 70 9.55 -10.00 -12.60
CA VAL A 70 8.13 -9.77 -12.88
C VAL A 70 7.61 -10.82 -13.87
N GLY A 71 6.45 -11.39 -13.56
CA GLY A 71 5.77 -12.40 -14.36
C GLY A 71 5.75 -13.80 -13.72
N PRO A 72 5.09 -14.77 -14.38
CA PRO A 72 4.84 -16.10 -13.82
C PRO A 72 6.10 -16.84 -13.40
N ALA A 73 7.20 -16.71 -14.16
CA ALA A 73 8.45 -17.40 -13.87
C ALA A 73 9.15 -16.88 -12.60
N GLY A 74 9.04 -15.58 -12.30
CA GLY A 74 9.68 -14.97 -11.13
C GLY A 74 8.75 -14.77 -9.93
N GLY A 75 7.45 -15.00 -10.10
CA GLY A 75 6.44 -14.98 -9.04
C GLY A 75 5.96 -13.59 -8.64
N ILE A 76 6.48 -12.52 -9.25
CA ILE A 76 6.14 -11.14 -8.91
C ILE A 76 5.08 -10.61 -9.88
N ARG A 77 3.99 -10.08 -9.35
CA ARG A 77 2.95 -9.39 -10.12
C ARG A 77 3.30 -7.94 -10.37
N SER A 78 3.82 -7.24 -9.37
CA SER A 78 4.15 -5.82 -9.46
C SER A 78 5.27 -5.44 -8.52
N VAL A 79 6.16 -4.57 -8.98
CA VAL A 79 7.21 -3.93 -8.19
C VAL A 79 6.82 -2.48 -8.01
N LEU A 80 6.65 -2.05 -6.76
CA LEU A 80 6.15 -0.73 -6.40
C LEU A 80 7.22 0.00 -5.59
N PRO A 81 8.20 0.64 -6.26
CA PRO A 81 9.17 1.47 -5.57
C PRO A 81 8.51 2.79 -5.17
N TYR A 82 8.61 3.15 -3.88
CA TYR A 82 8.29 4.48 -3.41
C TYR A 82 9.56 5.15 -2.90
N TYR A 83 9.83 6.36 -3.37
CA TYR A 83 10.96 7.16 -2.93
C TYR A 83 10.44 8.31 -2.08
N ASP A 84 10.73 8.26 -0.79
CA ASP A 84 10.41 9.34 0.11
C ASP A 84 11.48 10.43 -0.02
N ILE A 85 11.15 11.52 -0.73
CA ILE A 85 12.08 12.62 -1.02
C ILE A 85 12.63 13.25 0.26
N PRO A 86 11.80 13.58 1.29
CA PRO A 86 12.30 14.21 2.51
C PRO A 86 13.36 13.41 3.25
N THR A 87 13.19 12.09 3.36
CA THR A 87 14.16 11.22 4.07
C THR A 87 15.17 10.54 3.14
N GLN A 88 15.09 10.78 1.83
CA GLN A 88 15.85 10.09 0.79
C GLN A 88 15.78 8.55 0.91
N SER A 89 14.65 8.03 1.40
CA SER A 89 14.47 6.60 1.63
C SER A 89 13.81 5.92 0.44
N SER A 90 14.31 4.73 0.08
CA SER A 90 13.62 3.80 -0.82
C SER A 90 12.76 2.84 0.00
N LEU A 91 11.47 2.80 -0.30
CA LEU A 91 10.44 2.03 0.42
C LEU A 91 9.72 1.07 -0.55
N PRO A 92 10.41 0.06 -1.08
CA PRO A 92 9.86 -0.84 -2.09
C PRO A 92 8.83 -1.82 -1.50
N THR A 93 7.78 -2.07 -2.27
CA THR A 93 6.79 -3.12 -2.00
C THR A 93 6.63 -3.99 -3.23
N LEU A 94 6.68 -5.31 -3.05
CA LEU A 94 6.42 -6.29 -4.10
C LEU A 94 5.06 -6.91 -3.85
N VAL A 95 4.25 -7.00 -4.90
CA VAL A 95 3.02 -7.78 -4.88
C VAL A 95 3.27 -9.06 -5.66
N ASN A 96 3.08 -10.20 -5.02
CA ASN A 96 3.37 -11.51 -5.58
C ASN A 96 2.11 -12.18 -6.13
N LEU A 97 2.30 -13.17 -7.01
CA LEU A 97 1.21 -13.91 -7.64
C LEU A 97 0.49 -14.87 -6.67
N ASP A 98 1.12 -15.24 -5.56
CA ASP A 98 0.61 -16.16 -4.53
C ASP A 98 -0.16 -15.46 -3.40
N SER A 99 -0.67 -14.25 -3.68
CA SER A 99 -1.36 -13.38 -2.71
C SER A 99 -0.51 -13.04 -1.49
N THR A 100 0.79 -12.85 -1.70
CA THR A 100 1.69 -12.28 -0.69
C THR A 100 2.17 -10.89 -1.10
N VAL A 101 2.51 -10.07 -0.10
CA VAL A 101 3.15 -8.76 -0.26
C VAL A 101 4.50 -8.82 0.42
N THR A 102 5.58 -8.73 -0.35
CA THR A 102 6.94 -8.69 0.21
C THR A 102 7.39 -7.24 0.37
N THR A 103 7.83 -6.88 1.57
CA THR A 103 8.24 -5.51 1.90
C THR A 103 9.33 -5.53 2.95
N THR A 104 9.98 -4.39 3.19
CA THR A 104 10.96 -4.27 4.30
C THR A 104 10.28 -3.81 5.58
N PRO A 105 10.83 -4.09 6.78
CA PRO A 105 10.30 -3.56 8.04
C PRO A 105 10.08 -2.04 7.99
N LYS A 106 11.07 -1.30 7.46
CA LYS A 106 10.99 0.16 7.28
C LYS A 106 9.83 0.58 6.37
N SER A 107 9.62 -0.13 5.26
CA SER A 107 8.51 0.15 4.34
C SER A 107 7.16 -0.16 4.99
N ALA A 108 7.06 -1.28 5.71
CA ALA A 108 5.85 -1.66 6.44
C ALA A 108 5.47 -0.63 7.50
N GLU A 109 6.43 -0.16 8.30
CA GLU A 109 6.23 0.91 9.28
C GLU A 109 5.77 2.21 8.62
N PHE A 110 6.46 2.66 7.57
CA PHE A 110 6.09 3.87 6.85
C PHE A 110 4.65 3.81 6.30
N PHE A 111 4.28 2.71 5.61
CA PHE A 111 2.93 2.58 5.07
C PHE A 111 1.86 2.37 6.15
N ASN A 112 2.24 1.86 7.32
CA ASN A 112 1.38 1.83 8.48
C ASN A 112 1.06 3.24 9.00
N GLU A 113 2.06 4.12 9.10
CA GLU A 113 1.87 5.52 9.46
C GLU A 113 1.02 6.27 8.42
N MET A 114 1.29 6.08 7.13
CA MET A 114 0.50 6.69 6.06
C MET A 114 -0.97 6.24 6.10
N ARG A 115 -1.21 4.96 6.38
CA ARG A 115 -2.57 4.42 6.54
C ARG A 115 -3.29 5.00 7.76
N ALA A 116 -2.57 5.20 8.87
CA ALA A 116 -3.12 5.85 10.06
C ALA A 116 -3.47 7.32 9.79
N ALA A 117 -2.55 8.07 9.15
CA ALA A 117 -2.78 9.46 8.76
C ALA A 117 -3.97 9.60 7.79
N LEU A 118 -4.11 8.67 6.84
CA LEU A 118 -5.26 8.61 5.94
C LEU A 118 -6.57 8.42 6.72
N LYS A 119 -6.62 7.45 7.65
CA LYS A 119 -7.80 7.22 8.51
C LYS A 119 -8.19 8.49 9.27
N THR A 120 -7.21 9.19 9.83
CA THR A 120 -7.43 10.46 10.55
C THR A 120 -8.02 11.53 9.62
N GLN A 121 -7.44 11.74 8.42
CA GLN A 121 -7.97 12.74 7.48
C GLN A 121 -9.39 12.41 6.97
N LEU A 122 -9.72 11.13 6.81
CA LEU A 122 -11.08 10.72 6.45
C LEU A 122 -12.08 11.02 7.56
N SER A 123 -11.65 10.92 8.82
CA SER A 123 -12.47 11.14 10.02
C SER A 123 -12.59 12.62 10.42
N ALA A 124 -11.57 13.44 10.15
CA ALA A 124 -11.48 14.84 10.60
C ALA A 124 -12.35 15.85 9.81
N GLN A 125 -13.17 15.39 8.85
CA GLN A 125 -14.03 16.25 8.03
C GLN A 125 -15.50 15.82 8.14
N VAL A 126 -15.99 15.74 9.38
CA VAL A 126 -17.42 15.62 9.72
C VAL A 126 -17.87 16.93 10.33
#